data_AF-A0A1I0QUW7-F1
#
_entry.id   AF-A0A1I0QUW7-F1
#
_cell.length_a   1.000
_cell.length_b   1.000
_cell.length_c   1.000
_cell.angle_alpha   90.00
_cell.angle_beta   90.00
_cell.angle_gamma   90.00
#
_symmetry.space_group_name_H-M   'P 1'
#
loop_
_entity.id
_entity.type
_entity.pdbx_description
1 polymer ?
#
loop_
_entity_poly.entity_id
_entity_poly.type
_entity_poly.pdbx_seq_one_letter_code
_entity_poly.pdbx_strand_id
1 'polypeptide(L)'
;MLVILVGVSALFLVEPVLENYPDDARVFPQLTASIVFIGSLLLLFRNYLPGPLRTFVAESISITSTDESDIPGAEEDREESEETEAEYKKETIGTEYGYEVNETVFMVVTTILYFAGGWAAGFLFATPIYILGYTLWFRTSPVISVVLATLGTIVIYLFMTYLVLPFDQGHIFDFSPFLPLLLDGLSASLPGGGT
;
A
#
# COMPACT_ATOMS: atom_id res chain seq x y z
N MET A 1 -4.43 -19.39 -17.87
CA MET A 1 -4.52 -18.66 -16.58
C MET A 1 -4.83 -17.18 -16.78
N LEU A 2 -3.99 -16.38 -17.43
CA LEU A 2 -4.24 -14.93 -17.64
C LEU A 2 -5.57 -14.61 -18.33
N VAL A 3 -5.96 -15.36 -19.36
CA VAL A 3 -7.25 -15.20 -20.04
C VAL A 3 -8.44 -15.44 -19.10
N ILE A 4 -8.30 -16.38 -18.16
CA ILE A 4 -9.33 -16.65 -17.13
C ILE A 4 -9.40 -15.46 -16.16
N LEU A 5 -8.26 -14.92 -15.72
CA LEU A 5 -8.23 -13.74 -14.86
C LEU A 5 -8.83 -12.51 -15.53
N VAL A 6 -8.60 -12.30 -16.83
CA VAL A 6 -9.24 -11.24 -17.61
C VAL A 6 -10.76 -11.47 -17.69
N GLY A 7 -11.20 -12.71 -17.94
CA GLY A 7 -12.62 -13.04 -18.01
C GLY A 7 -13.35 -12.83 -16.68
N VAL A 8 -12.78 -13.34 -15.59
CA VAL A 8 -13.34 -13.20 -14.23
C VAL A 8 -13.35 -11.75 -13.78
N SER A 9 -12.27 -11.01 -14.00
CA SER A 9 -12.25 -9.58 -13.65
C SER A 9 -13.24 -8.75 -14.50
N ALA A 10 -13.42 -9.07 -15.79
CA ALA A 10 -14.46 -8.44 -16.60
C ALA A 10 -15.87 -8.73 -16.06
N LEU A 11 -16.14 -9.95 -15.59
CA LEU A 11 -17.41 -10.28 -14.93
C LEU A 11 -17.65 -9.40 -13.69
N PHE A 12 -16.68 -9.31 -12.78
CA PHE A 12 -16.80 -8.45 -11.59
C PHE A 12 -16.92 -6.96 -11.90
N LEU A 13 -16.50 -6.50 -13.08
CA LEU A 13 -16.73 -5.13 -13.53
C LEU A 13 -18.15 -4.89 -14.06
N VAL A 14 -18.73 -5.89 -14.74
CA VAL A 14 -19.99 -5.75 -15.50
C VAL A 14 -21.20 -6.27 -14.72
N GLU A 15 -21.07 -7.39 -14.04
CA GLU A 15 -22.17 -8.09 -13.35
C GLU A 15 -22.83 -7.24 -12.24
N PRO A 16 -22.09 -6.53 -11.37
CA PRO A 16 -22.72 -5.65 -10.37
C PRO A 16 -23.52 -4.49 -11.00
N VAL A 17 -23.19 -4.11 -12.24
CA VAL A 17 -23.90 -3.08 -13.01
C VAL A 17 -25.16 -3.65 -13.65
N LEU A 18 -25.15 -4.93 -14.05
CA LEU A 18 -26.28 -5.59 -14.69
C LEU A 18 -27.33 -6.10 -13.68
N GLU A 19 -26.89 -6.60 -12.52
CA GLU A 19 -27.78 -7.22 -11.52
C GLU A 19 -28.30 -6.26 -10.44
N ASN A 20 -28.02 -4.95 -10.56
CA ASN A 20 -28.42 -3.92 -9.58
C ASN A 20 -27.94 -4.22 -8.15
N TYR A 21 -26.64 -4.53 -8.02
CA TYR A 21 -26.03 -4.64 -6.69
C TYR A 21 -26.15 -3.31 -5.92
N PRO A 22 -26.27 -3.35 -4.58
CA PRO A 22 -26.18 -2.14 -3.77
C PRO A 22 -24.94 -1.33 -4.11
N ASP A 23 -25.11 -0.01 -4.25
CA ASP A 23 -24.07 0.88 -4.75
C ASP A 23 -22.77 0.82 -3.92
N ASP A 24 -22.88 0.54 -2.62
CA ASP A 24 -21.74 0.42 -1.70
C ASP A 24 -21.02 -0.94 -1.82
N ALA A 25 -21.77 -2.01 -2.14
CA ALA A 25 -21.24 -3.38 -2.16
C ALA A 25 -20.49 -3.72 -3.46
N ARG A 26 -20.74 -2.98 -4.54
CA ARG A 26 -20.11 -3.21 -5.85
C ARG A 26 -18.69 -2.65 -5.97
N VAL A 27 -18.35 -1.62 -5.19
CA VAL A 27 -17.14 -0.82 -5.43
C VAL A 27 -15.86 -1.61 -5.14
N PHE A 28 -15.82 -2.35 -4.03
CA PHE A 28 -14.63 -3.13 -3.64
C PHE A 28 -14.29 -4.25 -4.65
N PRO A 29 -15.25 -5.11 -5.05
CA PRO A 29 -15.01 -6.09 -6.12
C PRO A 29 -14.61 -5.43 -7.43
N GLN A 30 -15.22 -4.31 -7.82
CA GLN A 30 -14.91 -3.60 -9.06
C GLN A 30 -13.50 -3.02 -9.06
N LEU A 31 -13.04 -2.41 -7.96
CA LEU A 31 -11.67 -1.90 -7.85
C LEU A 31 -10.66 -3.03 -7.95
N THR A 32 -10.86 -4.12 -7.20
CA THR A 32 -9.98 -5.30 -7.23
C THR A 32 -9.94 -5.90 -8.64
N ALA A 33 -11.11 -6.04 -9.27
CA ALA A 33 -11.23 -6.51 -10.63
C ALA A 33 -10.54 -5.57 -11.63
N SER A 34 -10.62 -4.25 -11.47
CA SER A 34 -9.94 -3.31 -12.34
C SER A 34 -8.41 -3.49 -12.31
N ILE A 35 -7.83 -3.69 -11.13
CA ILE A 35 -6.39 -3.92 -10.94
C ILE A 35 -5.98 -5.24 -11.59
N VAL A 36 -6.73 -6.31 -11.32
CA VAL A 36 -6.48 -7.64 -11.89
C VAL A 36 -6.64 -7.63 -13.41
N PHE A 37 -7.65 -6.94 -13.93
CA PHE A 37 -7.90 -6.80 -15.36
C PHE A 37 -6.73 -6.10 -16.05
N ILE A 38 -6.32 -4.92 -15.55
CA ILE A 38 -5.20 -4.16 -16.09
C ILE A 38 -3.89 -4.96 -15.99
N GLY A 39 -3.59 -5.54 -14.82
CA GLY A 39 -2.37 -6.33 -14.61
C GLY A 39 -2.32 -7.56 -15.52
N SER A 40 -3.44 -8.27 -15.66
CA SER A 40 -3.53 -9.43 -16.55
C SER A 40 -3.39 -9.03 -18.02
N LEU A 41 -3.92 -7.88 -18.41
CA LEU A 41 -3.82 -7.34 -19.76
C LEU A 41 -2.37 -6.90 -20.07
N LEU A 42 -1.69 -6.22 -19.14
CA LEU A 42 -0.28 -5.87 -19.25
C LEU A 42 0.61 -7.11 -19.42
N LEU A 43 0.34 -8.17 -18.65
CA LEU A 43 1.06 -9.44 -18.79
C LEU A 43 0.76 -10.14 -20.12
N LEU A 44 -0.48 -10.09 -20.58
CA LEU A 44 -0.89 -10.67 -21.87
C LEU A 44 -0.22 -9.97 -23.05
N PHE A 45 -0.10 -8.64 -22.98
CA PHE A 45 0.54 -7.80 -24.00
C PHE A 45 2.02 -7.52 -23.72
N ARG A 46 2.66 -8.25 -22.80
CA ARG A 46 4.07 -8.02 -22.39
C ARG A 46 5.05 -7.92 -23.57
N ASN A 47 4.83 -8.67 -24.64
CA ASN A 47 5.69 -8.66 -25.83
C ASN A 47 5.56 -7.40 -26.71
N TYR A 48 4.53 -6.59 -26.49
CA TYR A 48 4.26 -5.35 -27.23
C TYR A 48 4.53 -4.08 -26.39
N LEU A 49 4.95 -4.23 -25.14
CA LEU A 49 5.23 -3.09 -24.26
C LEU A 49 6.62 -2.47 -24.55
N PRO A 50 6.75 -1.13 -24.47
CA PRO A 50 8.05 -0.46 -24.56
C PRO A 50 8.94 -0.82 -23.37
N GLY A 51 10.26 -0.75 -23.57
CA GLY A 51 11.29 -1.29 -22.67
C GLY A 51 11.03 -1.15 -21.17
N PRO A 52 10.79 0.05 -20.63
CA PRO A 52 10.59 0.24 -19.18
C PRO A 52 9.40 -0.53 -18.61
N LEU A 53 8.27 -0.53 -19.32
CA LEU A 53 7.06 -1.25 -18.90
C LEU A 53 7.23 -2.75 -19.02
N ARG A 54 7.93 -3.21 -20.07
CA ARG A 54 8.24 -4.62 -20.24
C ARG A 54 9.11 -5.13 -19.09
N THR A 55 10.13 -4.37 -18.66
CA THR A 55 11.01 -4.77 -17.56
C THR A 55 10.26 -4.88 -16.24
N PHE A 56 9.45 -3.86 -15.89
CA PHE A 56 8.68 -3.85 -14.66
C PHE A 56 7.63 -4.99 -14.61
N VAL A 57 6.91 -5.23 -15.70
CA VAL A 57 5.89 -6.30 -15.78
C VAL A 57 6.51 -7.69 -15.91
N ALA A 58 7.73 -7.79 -16.46
CA ALA A 58 8.48 -9.02 -16.59
C ALA A 58 9.12 -9.50 -15.29
N GLU A 59 9.26 -8.61 -14.32
CA GLU A 59 9.93 -8.87 -13.06
C GLU A 59 9.10 -9.89 -12.27
N SER A 60 9.64 -11.10 -12.13
CA SER A 60 9.05 -12.12 -11.30
C SER A 60 9.35 -11.77 -9.85
N ILE A 61 8.34 -11.27 -9.13
CA ILE A 61 8.39 -11.20 -7.67
C ILE A 61 8.28 -12.64 -7.16
N SER A 62 9.41 -13.34 -7.09
CA SER A 62 9.47 -14.71 -6.59
C SER A 62 9.59 -14.67 -5.07
N ILE A 63 8.45 -14.73 -4.39
CA ILE A 63 8.39 -14.88 -2.92
C ILE A 63 8.65 -16.34 -2.50
N THR A 64 8.59 -17.29 -3.44
CA THR A 64 8.66 -18.74 -3.17
C THR A 64 9.93 -19.42 -3.71
N SER A 65 11.02 -18.68 -3.93
CA SER A 65 12.33 -19.29 -4.22
C SER A 65 13.17 -19.42 -2.95
N THR A 66 12.64 -20.14 -1.96
CA THR A 66 13.43 -20.77 -0.89
C THR A 66 13.39 -22.27 -1.18
N ASP A 67 14.57 -22.89 -1.34
CA ASP A 67 14.78 -24.25 -1.86
C ASP A 67 13.77 -25.30 -1.32
N GLU A 68 13.01 -25.89 -2.24
CA GLU A 68 11.95 -26.90 -2.02
C GLU A 68 12.52 -28.30 -1.72
N SER A 69 13.71 -28.40 -1.11
CA SER A 69 14.45 -29.67 -0.95
C SER A 69 14.60 -30.18 0.49
N ASP A 70 14.00 -29.55 1.50
CA ASP A 70 14.15 -29.99 2.91
C ASP A 70 12.82 -30.04 3.70
N ILE A 71 11.83 -30.80 3.22
CA ILE A 71 10.64 -31.13 4.01
C ILE A 71 10.53 -32.64 4.27
N PRO A 72 10.77 -33.05 5.53
CA PRO A 72 9.97 -34.10 6.15
C PRO A 72 9.42 -33.60 7.50
N GLY A 73 8.14 -33.19 7.52
CA GLY A 73 7.47 -32.79 8.76
C GLY A 73 6.35 -31.77 8.60
N ALA A 74 5.48 -31.95 7.61
CA ALA A 74 4.25 -31.17 7.52
C ALA A 74 3.25 -31.66 8.58
N GLU A 75 3.14 -30.95 9.69
CA GLU A 75 1.97 -30.77 10.58
C GLU A 75 2.46 -30.31 11.96
N GLU A 76 2.64 -28.99 12.15
CA GLU A 76 2.23 -28.24 13.35
C GLU A 76 2.66 -26.77 13.21
N ASP A 77 1.70 -25.88 13.43
CA ASP A 77 1.77 -24.42 13.58
C ASP A 77 2.08 -23.50 12.39
N ARG A 78 1.03 -22.74 12.05
CA ARG A 78 1.04 -21.54 11.20
C ARG A 78 1.65 -20.36 11.95
N GLU A 79 2.97 -20.32 12.06
CA GLU A 79 3.73 -19.10 12.32
C GLU A 79 4.89 -19.05 11.33
N GLU A 80 4.65 -18.50 10.13
CA GLU A 80 5.73 -18.30 9.16
C GLU A 80 5.52 -16.99 8.40
N SER A 81 6.20 -15.95 8.89
CA SER A 81 6.60 -14.77 8.13
C SER A 81 7.86 -14.19 8.79
N GLU A 82 8.83 -15.06 9.10
CA GLU A 82 10.20 -14.65 9.41
C GLU A 82 11.15 -15.48 8.54
N GLU A 83 12.27 -14.85 8.19
CA GLU A 83 13.44 -15.40 7.48
C GLU A 83 13.43 -15.36 5.94
N THR A 84 13.77 -14.19 5.40
CA THR A 84 15.06 -13.98 4.68
C THR A 84 15.35 -12.48 4.60
N GLU A 85 15.80 -11.87 5.70
CA GLU A 85 16.66 -10.68 5.58
C GLU A 85 18.09 -11.17 5.81
N ALA A 86 18.82 -11.35 4.70
CA ALA A 86 20.26 -11.40 4.74
C ALA A 86 20.78 -10.24 5.60
N GLU A 87 21.79 -10.53 6.42
CA GLU A 87 22.49 -9.63 7.34
C GLU A 87 23.08 -8.41 6.61
N TYR A 88 22.23 -7.50 6.14
CA TYR A 88 22.56 -6.12 5.86
C TYR A 88 22.43 -5.42 7.19
N LYS A 89 23.56 -5.15 7.85
CA LYS A 89 23.59 -4.30 9.03
C LYS A 89 23.06 -2.92 8.64
N LYS A 90 21.73 -2.72 8.71
CA LYS A 90 21.07 -1.48 8.30
C LYS A 90 21.56 -0.38 9.24
N GLU A 91 22.27 0.60 8.71
CA GLU A 91 22.71 1.75 9.49
C GLU A 91 21.48 2.58 9.91
N THR A 92 20.99 2.34 11.12
CA THR A 92 19.92 3.15 11.72
C THR A 92 20.51 4.35 12.45
N ILE A 93 19.69 5.37 12.69
CA ILE A 93 20.11 6.52 13.52
C ILE A 93 20.54 6.07 14.93
N GLY A 94 19.93 5.01 15.49
CA GLY A 94 20.30 4.47 16.81
C GLY A 94 21.75 3.96 16.88
N THR A 95 22.24 3.36 15.79
CA THR A 95 23.61 2.84 15.70
C THR A 95 24.65 3.96 15.77
N GLU A 96 24.35 5.16 15.27
CA GLU A 96 25.24 6.33 15.35
C GLU A 96 25.45 6.81 16.80
N TYR A 97 24.44 6.66 17.65
CA TYR A 97 24.49 7.02 19.08
C TYR A 97 24.90 5.87 19.99
N GLY A 98 25.33 4.72 19.43
CA GLY A 98 25.82 3.55 20.17
C GLY A 98 24.72 2.67 20.78
N TYR A 99 23.46 2.81 20.33
CA TYR A 99 22.36 1.95 20.75
C TYR A 99 21.97 0.98 19.64
N GLU A 100 22.21 -0.31 19.86
CA GLU A 100 21.66 -1.38 19.01
C GLU A 100 20.25 -1.70 19.51
N VAL A 101 19.24 -1.17 18.80
CA VAL A 101 17.83 -1.49 19.07
C VAL A 101 17.45 -2.71 18.25
N ASN A 102 16.87 -3.73 18.90
CA ASN A 102 16.36 -4.91 18.21
C ASN A 102 15.25 -4.49 17.21
N GLU A 103 15.38 -4.93 15.96
CA GLU A 103 14.50 -4.52 14.87
C GLU A 103 13.04 -4.92 15.11
N THR A 104 12.81 -6.13 15.64
CA THR A 104 11.48 -6.62 16.02
C THR A 104 10.86 -5.75 17.11
N VAL A 105 11.62 -5.39 18.14
CA VAL A 105 11.12 -4.51 19.23
C VAL A 105 10.76 -3.13 18.67
N PHE A 106 11.61 -2.55 17.83
CA PHE A 106 11.32 -1.26 17.20
C PHE A 106 10.06 -1.34 16.33
N MET A 107 9.93 -2.39 15.52
CA MET A 107 8.77 -2.62 14.67
C MET A 107 7.48 -2.74 15.49
N VAL A 108 7.48 -3.57 16.53
CA VAL A 108 6.31 -3.78 17.41
C VAL A 108 5.91 -2.47 18.08
N VAL A 109 6.87 -1.75 18.68
CA VAL A 109 6.61 -0.47 19.38
C VAL A 109 6.07 0.58 18.42
N THR A 110 6.70 0.76 17.26
CA THR A 110 6.26 1.76 16.28
C THR A 110 4.93 1.40 15.64
N THR A 111 4.63 0.11 15.46
CA THR A 111 3.33 -0.38 14.99
C THR A 111 2.23 -0.06 16.00
N ILE A 112 2.47 -0.31 17.29
CA ILE A 112 1.52 0.05 18.36
C ILE A 112 1.28 1.56 18.37
N LEU A 113 2.35 2.36 18.27
CA LEU A 113 2.23 3.83 18.20
C LEU A 113 1.46 4.28 16.95
N TYR A 114 1.66 3.63 15.81
CA TYR A 114 0.92 3.92 14.59
C TYR A 114 -0.56 3.62 14.74
N PHE A 115 -0.93 2.45 15.28
CA PHE A 115 -2.34 2.11 15.53
C PHE A 115 -2.98 3.08 16.53
N ALA A 116 -2.29 3.40 17.62
CA ALA A 116 -2.77 4.37 18.61
C ALA A 116 -2.91 5.78 18.00
N GLY A 117 -1.96 6.21 17.18
CA GLY A 117 -1.99 7.49 16.47
C GLY A 117 -3.12 7.55 15.43
N GLY A 118 -3.30 6.48 14.64
CA GLY A 118 -4.39 6.35 13.68
C GLY A 118 -5.76 6.37 14.36
N TRP A 119 -5.90 5.69 15.51
CA TRP A 119 -7.11 5.76 16.32
C TRP A 119 -7.35 7.17 16.90
N ALA A 120 -6.29 7.86 17.33
CA ALA A 120 -6.41 9.18 17.95
C ALA A 120 -6.70 10.30 16.94
N ALA A 121 -6.08 10.27 15.77
CA ALA A 121 -6.02 11.38 14.80
C ALA A 121 -6.52 11.03 13.38
N GLY A 122 -6.88 9.77 13.12
CA GLY A 122 -7.23 9.28 11.80
C GLY A 122 -6.02 8.70 11.05
N PHE A 123 -6.24 7.58 10.36
CA PHE A 123 -5.22 6.89 9.56
C PHE A 123 -4.72 7.72 8.36
N LEU A 124 -5.55 8.62 7.81
CA LEU A 124 -5.15 9.50 6.71
C LEU A 124 -3.95 10.37 7.07
N PHE A 125 -3.91 10.87 8.31
CA PHE A 125 -2.83 11.74 8.80
C PHE A 125 -1.70 10.93 9.46
N ALA A 126 -2.02 9.86 10.17
CA ALA A 126 -1.03 9.03 10.85
C ALA A 126 -0.07 8.32 9.87
N THR A 127 -0.58 7.86 8.73
CA THR A 127 0.20 7.07 7.75
C THR A 127 1.36 7.83 7.09
N PRO A 128 1.16 9.01 6.48
CA PRO A 128 2.29 9.74 5.90
C PRO A 128 3.31 10.14 6.96
N ILE A 129 2.88 10.48 8.18
CA ILE A 129 3.78 10.79 9.30
C ILE A 129 4.61 9.55 9.69
N TYR A 130 3.95 8.39 9.81
CA TYR A 130 4.61 7.13 10.11
C TYR A 130 5.63 6.75 9.05
N ILE A 131 5.25 6.81 7.77
CA ILE A 131 6.15 6.51 6.65
C ILE A 131 7.37 7.43 6.67
N LEU A 132 7.18 8.73 6.85
CA LEU A 132 8.28 9.69 6.94
C LEU A 132 9.18 9.41 8.14
N GLY A 133 8.61 9.14 9.32
CA GLY A 133 9.37 8.81 10.53
C GLY A 133 10.16 7.51 10.40
N TYR A 134 9.52 6.46 9.87
CA TYR A 134 10.13 5.15 9.67
C TYR A 134 11.26 5.21 8.64
N THR A 135 11.02 5.83 7.48
CA THR A 135 12.04 5.95 6.43
C THR A 135 13.21 6.85 6.85
N LEU A 136 12.96 7.88 7.68
CA LEU A 136 14.01 8.70 8.28
C LEU A 136 14.89 7.88 9.23
N TRP A 137 14.28 7.03 10.07
CA TRP A 137 15.00 6.15 11.00
C TRP A 137 15.97 5.21 10.27
N PHE A 138 15.56 4.69 9.11
CA PHE A 138 16.37 3.82 8.24
C PHE A 138 17.19 4.58 7.19
N ARG A 139 17.31 5.90 7.31
CA ARG A 139 18.14 6.75 6.42
C ARG A 139 17.85 6.54 4.93
N THR A 140 16.59 6.27 4.59
CA THR A 140 16.15 6.14 3.21
C THR A 140 16.23 7.50 2.51
N SER A 141 16.46 7.51 1.20
CA SER A 141 16.52 8.78 0.47
C SER A 141 15.23 9.59 0.63
N PRO A 142 15.31 10.91 0.87
CA PRO A 142 14.14 11.74 1.18
C PRO A 142 13.12 11.77 0.04
N VAL A 143 13.59 11.60 -1.20
CA VAL A 143 12.73 11.51 -2.38
C VAL A 143 11.84 10.27 -2.31
N ILE A 144 12.43 9.11 -1.99
CA ILE A 144 11.66 7.85 -1.86
C ILE A 144 10.68 7.96 -0.70
N SER A 145 11.09 8.54 0.44
CA SER A 145 10.22 8.77 1.59
C SER A 145 8.97 9.60 1.24
N VAL A 146 9.15 10.71 0.54
CA VAL A 146 8.05 11.59 0.12
C VAL A 146 7.15 10.90 -0.89
N VAL A 147 7.71 10.17 -1.86
CA VAL A 147 6.94 9.39 -2.83
C VAL A 147 6.10 8.31 -2.15
N LEU A 148 6.69 7.54 -1.22
CA LEU A 148 5.99 6.51 -0.45
C LEU A 148 4.88 7.11 0.42
N ALA A 149 5.16 8.24 1.10
CA ALA A 149 4.17 8.91 1.93
C ALA A 149 2.99 9.41 1.08
N THR A 150 3.28 10.02 -0.06
CA THR A 150 2.27 10.48 -1.02
C THR A 150 1.42 9.31 -1.53
N LEU A 151 2.07 8.20 -1.93
CA LEU A 151 1.39 7.02 -2.44
C LEU A 151 0.52 6.36 -1.36
N GLY A 152 1.01 6.25 -0.13
CA GLY A 152 0.24 5.75 1.02
C GLY A 152 -0.98 6.63 1.30
N THR A 153 -0.84 7.96 1.28
CA THR A 153 -1.97 8.88 1.42
C THR A 153 -2.99 8.73 0.30
N ILE A 154 -2.55 8.59 -0.95
CA ILE A 154 -3.45 8.33 -2.09
C ILE A 154 -4.25 7.05 -1.87
N VAL A 155 -3.59 5.96 -1.45
CA VAL A 155 -4.26 4.68 -1.18
C VAL A 155 -5.35 4.84 -0.11
N ILE A 156 -5.06 5.52 1.00
CA ILE A 156 -6.05 5.76 2.07
C ILE A 156 -7.18 6.64 1.58
N TYR A 157 -6.87 7.68 0.81
CA TYR A 157 -7.89 8.53 0.21
C TYR A 157 -8.81 7.76 -0.74
N LEU A 158 -8.28 6.82 -1.51
CA LEU A 158 -9.08 5.92 -2.34
C LEU A 158 -9.98 5.04 -1.46
N PHE A 159 -9.48 4.50 -0.36
CA PHE A 159 -10.31 3.76 0.59
C PHE A 159 -11.44 4.61 1.19
N MET A 160 -11.18 5.86 1.54
CA MET A 160 -12.23 6.78 2.00
C MET A 160 -13.27 7.04 0.91
N THR A 161 -12.82 7.31 -0.32
CA THR A 161 -13.70 7.69 -1.43
C THR A 161 -14.57 6.52 -1.91
N TYR A 162 -13.98 5.34 -1.99
CA TYR A 162 -14.59 4.19 -2.64
C TYR A 162 -15.14 3.14 -1.67
N LEU A 163 -14.54 2.98 -0.49
CA LEU A 163 -15.04 2.06 0.54
C LEU A 163 -15.80 2.80 1.65
N VAL A 164 -15.91 4.14 1.56
CA VAL A 164 -16.64 4.97 2.53
C VAL A 164 -16.15 4.72 3.97
N LEU A 165 -14.87 4.39 4.12
CA LEU A 165 -14.25 4.15 5.42
C LEU A 165 -13.81 5.49 6.01
N PRO A 166 -14.21 5.84 7.25
CA PRO A 166 -13.92 7.14 7.86
C PRO A 166 -12.49 7.18 8.42
N PHE A 167 -11.48 7.11 7.56
CA PHE A 167 -10.07 7.11 7.95
C PHE A 167 -9.48 8.49 8.24
N ASP A 168 -10.24 9.57 8.02
CA ASP A 168 -9.92 10.94 8.40
C ASP A 168 -10.32 11.30 9.83
N GLN A 169 -11.18 10.51 10.45
CA GLN A 169 -11.72 10.78 11.78
C GLN A 169 -10.87 10.09 12.85
N GLY A 170 -10.27 10.90 13.71
CA GLY A 170 -9.68 10.44 14.97
C GLY A 170 -10.70 10.47 16.09
N HIS A 171 -10.59 9.56 17.06
CA HIS A 171 -11.48 9.54 18.23
C HIS A 171 -11.18 10.69 19.20
N ILE A 172 -9.95 11.20 19.20
CA ILE A 172 -9.49 12.26 20.11
C ILE A 172 -9.34 13.59 19.37
N PHE A 173 -8.74 13.56 18.18
CA PHE A 173 -8.48 14.73 17.35
C PHE A 173 -9.23 14.59 16.02
N ASP A 174 -10.13 15.53 15.77
CA ASP A 174 -10.87 15.60 14.50
C ASP A 174 -10.17 16.57 13.54
N PHE A 175 -9.42 16.00 12.60
CA PHE A 175 -8.75 16.75 11.54
C PHE A 175 -9.54 16.77 10.23
N SER A 176 -10.74 16.18 10.19
CA SER A 176 -11.63 16.21 9.02
C SER A 176 -11.93 17.63 8.49
N PRO A 177 -12.01 18.71 9.32
CA PRO A 177 -12.24 20.06 8.80
C PRO A 177 -11.06 20.62 7.99
N PHE A 178 -9.86 20.06 8.14
CA PHE A 178 -8.66 20.54 7.44
C PHE A 178 -8.49 19.93 6.05
N LEU A 179 -9.09 18.78 5.77
CA LEU A 179 -9.09 18.13 4.46
C LEU A 179 -9.56 19.04 3.32
N PRO A 180 -10.75 19.67 3.38
CA PRO A 180 -11.24 20.53 2.30
C PRO A 180 -10.32 21.73 2.10
N LEU A 181 -9.79 22.31 3.19
CA LEU A 181 -8.87 23.44 3.12
C LEU A 181 -7.53 23.09 2.46
N LEU A 182 -7.02 21.89 2.72
CA LEU A 182 -5.80 21.37 2.09
C LEU A 182 -6.01 21.10 0.59
N LEU A 183 -7.13 20.46 0.24
CA LEU A 183 -7.44 20.11 -1.15
C LEU A 183 -7.80 21.34 -2.00
N ASP A 184 -8.54 22.30 -1.44
CA ASP A 184 -8.84 23.59 -2.08
C ASP A 184 -7.61 24.49 -2.19
N GLY A 185 -6.72 24.44 -1.20
CA GLY A 185 -5.42 25.11 -1.27
C GLY A 185 -4.52 24.53 -2.37
N LEU A 186 -4.56 23.21 -2.59
CA LEU A 186 -3.82 22.54 -3.65
C LEU A 186 -4.39 22.89 -5.04
N SER A 187 -5.72 22.92 -5.18
CA SER A 187 -6.39 23.27 -6.44
C SER A 187 -6.19 24.74 -6.83
N ALA A 188 -6.15 25.65 -5.84
CA ALA A 188 -5.81 27.06 -6.06
C ALA A 188 -4.35 27.29 -6.48
N SER A 189 -3.45 26.33 -6.22
CA SER A 189 -2.03 26.40 -6.57
C SER A 189 -1.69 25.87 -7.97
N LEU A 190 -2.65 25.25 -8.68
CA LEU A 190 -2.49 24.85 -10.08
C LEU A 190 -2.74 26.08 -10.98
N PRO A 191 -1.72 26.62 -11.68
CA PRO A 191 -1.94 27.68 -12.63
C PRO A 191 -2.48 27.06 -13.92
N GLY A 192 -3.80 27.02 -14.08
CA GLY A 192 -4.41 26.73 -15.39
C GLY A 192 -5.70 25.95 -15.33
N GLY A 193 -6.82 26.67 -15.38
CA GLY A 193 -8.14 26.09 -15.61
C GLY A 193 -9.26 27.12 -15.74
N GLY A 194 -8.93 28.35 -16.18
CA GLY A 194 -9.94 29.31 -16.58
C GLY A 194 -10.32 29.07 -18.04
N THR A 195 -11.45 28.40 -18.24
CA THR A 195 -12.53 28.78 -19.18
C THR A 195 -13.77 27.98 -18.82
#